data_AF-A0A7W6A2K0-F1
#
_entry.id   AF-A0A7W6A2K0-F1
#
_cell.length_a   1.000
_cell.length_b   1.000
_cell.length_c   1.000
_cell.angle_alpha   90.00
_cell.angle_beta   90.00
_cell.angle_gamma   90.00
#
_symmetry.space_group_name_H-M   'P 1'
#
loop_
_entity.id
_entity.type
_entity.pdbx_description
1 polymer ?
#
loop_
_entity_poly.entity_id
_entity_poly.type
_entity_poly.pdbx_seq_one_letter_code
_entity_poly.pdbx_strand_id
1 'polypeptide(L)'
;MIHISMILAGVFMTAAPGQEAPVVAVEPAAPAAVEPVDGPSLPDGPLTWDKLPEPLRASIDSLIGKPIPQAVVVVDAPVTADVQARRIDHGMIVSEQTVRPAAFAAIATPARNARKYGPAGALLWRGVSEAGEWWCWRNDDNFPNWRWPSDIYCYRDADSDGAFDKVMENSGEGFIFYSRYQFRNLGHDERLRDIVTYQTDARPVDPDRFVEKIVVRYDGPASGRIQADGRLTDGELIFDLLTGAGVATSPAPTRGNALVRVIPGPPDDGLTEIGKLIVKLDKDGRGSLSDPRGIVLEVDRVNADGSADIRVVSGVTQGETLLFPRPTRETFVAMIQEMRDRRTNSGGSPP
;
A
#
# COMPACT_ATOMS: atom_id res chain seq x y z
N MET A 1 24.58 -10.98 -0.02
CA MET A 1 23.71 -10.07 0.74
C MET A 1 23.07 -9.12 -0.25
N ILE A 2 21.74 -9.18 -0.43
CA ILE A 2 21.05 -8.30 -1.38
C ILE A 2 20.90 -6.95 -0.68
N HIS A 3 21.77 -6.00 -1.05
CA HIS A 3 21.61 -4.58 -0.72
C HIS A 3 20.52 -4.00 -1.64
N ILE A 4 19.45 -3.49 -1.05
CA ILE A 4 18.49 -2.61 -1.71
C ILE A 4 18.87 -1.20 -1.28
N SER A 5 19.68 -0.53 -2.10
CA SER A 5 19.92 0.92 -2.02
C SER A 5 19.21 1.55 -3.23
N MET A 6 18.11 2.27 -3.03
CA MET A 6 18.08 3.74 -2.91
C MET A 6 19.01 4.45 -3.90
N ILE A 7 18.41 4.97 -4.98
CA ILE A 7 19.01 6.01 -5.82
C ILE A 7 18.53 7.34 -5.26
N LEU A 8 19.40 8.02 -4.51
CA LEU A 8 19.24 9.42 -4.12
C LEU A 8 20.02 10.27 -5.13
N ALA A 9 19.29 11.07 -5.91
CA ALA A 9 19.88 12.15 -6.68
C ALA A 9 19.72 13.47 -5.90
N GLY A 10 20.83 14.16 -5.68
CA GLY A 10 20.81 15.59 -5.42
C GLY A 10 21.84 16.06 -4.41
N VAL A 11 22.85 16.80 -4.86
CA VAL A 11 23.38 17.94 -4.10
C VAL A 11 23.76 19.05 -5.10
N PHE A 12 23.07 20.18 -5.00
CA PHE A 12 23.65 21.50 -5.24
C PHE A 12 23.78 22.15 -3.86
N MET A 13 24.94 22.76 -3.56
CA MET A 13 25.02 24.16 -3.14
C MET A 13 26.48 24.62 -2.93
N THR A 14 26.69 25.87 -3.34
CA THR A 14 27.87 26.72 -3.24
C THR A 14 28.12 27.27 -1.83
N ALA A 15 29.39 27.41 -1.43
CA ALA A 15 29.91 28.58 -0.69
C ALA A 15 31.46 28.54 -0.64
N ALA A 16 32.09 29.70 -0.88
CA ALA A 16 33.50 30.02 -0.58
C ALA A 16 33.52 31.12 0.50
N PRO A 17 34.67 31.61 1.03
CA PRO A 17 36.08 31.19 0.88
C PRO A 17 36.83 31.03 2.23
N GLY A 18 38.03 30.45 2.23
CA GLY A 18 38.93 30.42 3.40
C GLY A 18 40.32 29.87 3.03
N GLN A 19 41.36 30.62 3.42
CA GLN A 19 42.77 30.55 3.00
C GLN A 19 43.48 29.17 2.99
N GLU A 20 44.37 29.05 2.01
CA GLU A 20 45.26 27.92 1.70
C GLU A 20 46.32 27.60 2.76
N ALA A 21 46.56 26.29 2.95
CA ALA A 21 47.89 25.74 3.20
C ALA A 21 48.11 24.59 2.19
N PRO A 22 49.29 24.45 1.58
CA PRO A 22 49.52 23.47 0.53
C PRO A 22 49.64 22.07 1.14
N VAL A 23 48.58 21.28 1.03
CA VAL A 23 48.63 19.83 1.30
C VAL A 23 49.20 19.15 0.05
N VAL A 24 50.34 18.50 0.22
CA VAL A 24 50.97 17.62 -0.78
C VAL A 24 49.92 16.63 -1.27
N ALA A 25 49.62 16.67 -2.57
CA ALA A 25 48.70 15.74 -3.21
C ALA A 25 49.29 14.32 -3.16
N VAL A 26 48.81 13.50 -2.23
CA VAL A 26 48.93 12.05 -2.32
C VAL A 26 47.81 11.61 -3.25
N GLU A 27 48.16 11.17 -4.45
CA GLU A 27 47.25 10.54 -5.40
C GLU A 27 46.57 9.35 -4.69
N PRO A 28 45.24 9.37 -4.49
CA PRO A 28 44.55 8.23 -3.93
C PRO A 28 44.62 7.10 -4.95
N ALA A 29 45.25 5.99 -4.56
CA ALA A 29 45.21 4.76 -5.32
C ALA A 29 43.77 4.44 -5.71
N ALA A 30 43.55 4.21 -7.00
CA ALA A 30 42.24 3.88 -7.54
C ALA A 30 41.61 2.75 -6.71
N PRO A 31 40.35 2.88 -6.25
CA PRO A 31 39.69 1.79 -5.57
C PRO A 31 39.64 0.60 -6.53
N ALA A 32 40.17 -0.54 -6.08
CA ALA A 32 40.07 -1.79 -6.80
C ALA A 32 38.59 -2.02 -7.12
N ALA A 33 38.28 -2.24 -8.41
CA ALA A 33 36.95 -2.59 -8.85
C ALA A 33 36.52 -3.86 -8.10
N VAL A 34 35.53 -3.73 -7.23
CA VAL A 34 34.86 -4.88 -6.63
C VAL A 34 34.08 -5.53 -7.77
N GLU A 35 34.50 -6.72 -8.20
CA GLU A 35 33.71 -7.50 -9.15
C GLU A 35 32.30 -7.68 -8.57
N PRO A 36 31.24 -7.42 -9.35
CA PRO A 36 29.89 -7.67 -8.88
C PRO A 36 29.77 -9.16 -8.56
N VAL A 37 29.56 -9.46 -7.28
CA VAL A 37 29.20 -10.81 -6.85
C VAL A 37 27.85 -11.12 -7.49
N ASP A 38 27.84 -11.96 -8.52
CA ASP A 38 26.62 -12.47 -9.11
C ASP A 38 25.77 -13.08 -7.99
N GLY A 39 24.69 -12.40 -7.65
CA GLY A 39 23.68 -12.93 -6.75
C GLY A 39 23.13 -14.23 -7.34
N PRO A 40 22.64 -15.16 -6.51
CA PRO A 40 22.08 -16.41 -7.01
C PRO A 40 21.01 -16.11 -8.06
N SER A 41 21.23 -16.57 -9.29
CA SER A 41 20.29 -16.41 -10.38
C SER A 41 19.01 -17.17 -10.05
N LEU A 42 17.88 -16.49 -10.23
CA LEU A 42 16.58 -17.15 -10.08
C LEU A 42 16.38 -18.08 -11.28
N PRO A 43 15.86 -19.30 -11.08
CA PRO A 43 15.65 -20.24 -12.17
C PRO A 43 14.62 -19.70 -13.17
N ASP A 44 14.79 -20.03 -14.46
CA ASP A 44 13.85 -19.67 -15.52
C ASP A 44 12.51 -20.43 -15.39
N GLY A 45 11.43 -19.80 -15.87
CA GLY A 45 10.07 -20.37 -15.84
C GLY A 45 9.33 -20.16 -14.51
N PRO A 46 8.13 -20.74 -14.33
CA PRO A 46 7.27 -20.46 -13.18
C PRO A 46 8.00 -20.69 -11.85
N LEU A 47 8.11 -19.61 -11.07
CA LEU A 47 8.71 -19.64 -9.75
C LEU A 47 7.79 -20.39 -8.79
N THR A 48 8.37 -21.24 -7.96
CA THR A 48 7.67 -21.93 -6.88
C THR A 48 8.51 -21.76 -5.62
N TRP A 49 7.89 -21.88 -4.44
CA TRP A 49 8.58 -21.68 -3.16
C TRP A 49 9.88 -22.49 -3.06
N ASP A 50 9.85 -23.77 -3.42
CA ASP A 50 11.00 -24.67 -3.32
C ASP A 50 12.13 -24.36 -4.30
N LYS A 51 11.86 -23.56 -5.34
CA LYS A 51 12.85 -23.09 -6.31
C LYS A 51 13.57 -21.81 -5.86
N LEU A 52 13.17 -21.20 -4.74
CA LEU A 52 13.84 -20.03 -4.21
C LEU A 52 15.15 -20.41 -3.51
N PRO A 53 16.24 -19.61 -3.66
CA PRO A 53 17.47 -19.81 -2.91
C PRO A 53 17.21 -19.89 -1.39
N GLU A 54 17.86 -20.81 -0.69
CA GLU A 54 17.68 -21.01 0.76
C GLU A 54 17.86 -19.72 1.59
N PRO A 55 18.86 -18.85 1.34
CA PRO A 55 18.99 -17.59 2.08
C PRO A 55 17.80 -16.65 1.90
N LEU A 56 17.17 -16.69 0.71
CA LEU A 56 15.99 -15.89 0.41
C LEU A 56 14.74 -16.48 1.09
N ARG A 57 14.59 -17.81 1.07
CA ARG A 57 13.52 -18.49 1.82
C ARG A 57 13.59 -18.21 3.31
N ALA A 58 14.77 -18.31 3.93
CA ALA A 58 14.97 -18.02 5.35
C ALA A 58 14.60 -16.57 5.71
N SER A 59 15.01 -15.61 4.86
CA SER A 59 14.64 -14.20 5.02
C SER A 59 13.11 -14.00 4.94
N ILE A 60 12.45 -14.63 3.97
CA ILE A 60 11.00 -14.51 3.78
C ILE A 60 10.22 -15.23 4.89
N ASP A 61 10.64 -16.43 5.30
CA ASP A 61 9.99 -17.18 6.39
C ASP A 61 9.95 -16.35 7.68
N SER A 62 10.93 -15.46 7.90
CA SER A 62 10.91 -14.54 9.05
C SER A 62 9.83 -13.46 8.99
N LEU A 63 9.22 -13.22 7.82
CA LEU A 63 8.19 -12.19 7.57
C LEU A 63 6.78 -12.79 7.38
N ILE A 64 6.68 -14.07 7.03
CA ILE A 64 5.39 -14.74 6.78
C ILE A 64 4.51 -14.65 8.03
N GLY A 65 3.23 -14.33 7.81
CA GLY A 65 2.25 -14.28 8.90
C GLY A 65 2.40 -13.09 9.85
N LYS A 66 3.44 -12.26 9.68
CA LYS A 66 3.59 -11.00 10.42
C LYS A 66 2.83 -9.88 9.71
N PRO A 67 2.24 -8.93 10.46
CA PRO A 67 1.57 -7.81 9.82
C PRO A 67 2.60 -6.91 9.14
N ILE A 68 2.28 -6.46 7.93
CA ILE A 68 3.02 -5.35 7.32
C ILE A 68 2.62 -4.04 8.01
N PRO A 69 3.51 -3.04 8.06
CA PRO A 69 3.19 -1.70 8.55
C PRO A 69 1.89 -1.16 7.98
N GLN A 70 0.89 -0.91 8.82
CA GLN A 70 -0.39 -0.31 8.43
C GLN A 70 -1.20 0.19 9.63
N ALA A 71 -2.26 0.95 9.38
CA ALA A 71 -3.23 1.28 10.41
C ALA A 71 -4.15 0.09 10.73
N VAL A 72 -4.52 -0.04 12.00
CA VAL A 72 -5.60 -0.95 12.42
C VAL A 72 -6.91 -0.20 12.27
N VAL A 73 -7.87 -0.80 11.57
CA VAL A 73 -9.15 -0.14 11.26
C VAL A 73 -10.33 -0.92 11.78
N VAL A 74 -11.44 -0.22 11.96
CA VAL A 74 -12.77 -0.79 12.13
C VAL A 74 -13.58 -0.56 10.87
N VAL A 75 -14.15 -1.63 10.33
CA VAL A 75 -15.19 -1.59 9.31
C VAL A 75 -16.54 -1.47 9.99
N ASP A 76 -17.25 -0.37 9.74
CA ASP A 76 -18.45 -0.03 10.51
C ASP A 76 -19.63 -0.97 10.23
N ALA A 77 -19.84 -1.31 8.96
CA ALA A 77 -20.94 -2.16 8.52
C ALA A 77 -20.49 -3.16 7.45
N PRO A 78 -21.10 -4.37 7.40
CA PRO A 78 -20.89 -5.29 6.30
C PRO A 78 -21.50 -4.73 5.01
N VAL A 79 -21.01 -5.20 3.86
CA VAL A 79 -21.70 -4.97 2.58
C VAL A 79 -23.03 -5.71 2.57
N THR A 80 -24.07 -5.07 2.05
CA THR A 80 -25.32 -5.74 1.69
C THR A 80 -25.07 -6.68 0.52
N ALA A 81 -25.19 -7.99 0.75
CA ALA A 81 -25.02 -8.98 -0.30
C ALA A 81 -26.06 -8.81 -1.41
N ASP A 82 -25.61 -8.95 -2.65
CA ASP A 82 -26.47 -8.94 -3.83
C ASP A 82 -27.35 -10.21 -3.85
N VAL A 83 -28.66 -10.03 -3.96
CA VAL A 83 -29.63 -11.14 -4.07
C VAL A 83 -29.53 -11.83 -5.44
N GLN A 84 -29.21 -11.06 -6.48
CA GLN A 84 -29.03 -11.51 -7.85
C GLN A 84 -27.83 -10.81 -8.47
N ALA A 85 -27.21 -11.44 -9.47
CA ALA A 85 -26.19 -10.77 -10.25
C ALA A 85 -26.77 -9.52 -10.94
N ARG A 86 -25.97 -8.46 -10.97
CA ARG A 86 -26.30 -7.21 -11.63
C ARG A 86 -25.25 -6.88 -12.68
N ARG A 87 -25.69 -6.19 -13.70
CA ARG A 87 -24.84 -5.71 -14.80
C ARG A 87 -23.92 -4.59 -14.30
N ILE A 88 -22.63 -4.72 -14.56
CA ILE A 88 -21.58 -3.77 -14.19
C ILE A 88 -20.69 -3.51 -15.41
N ASP A 89 -20.44 -2.22 -15.66
CA ASP A 89 -19.52 -1.73 -16.69
C ASP A 89 -18.20 -1.28 -16.08
N HIS A 90 -17.17 -1.13 -16.93
CA HIS A 90 -15.86 -0.64 -16.52
C HIS A 90 -15.95 0.66 -15.70
N GLY A 91 -15.21 0.71 -14.60
CA GLY A 91 -15.14 1.86 -13.69
C GLY A 91 -16.31 1.97 -12.71
N MET A 92 -17.31 1.08 -12.75
CA MET A 92 -18.42 1.08 -11.80
C MET A 92 -17.99 0.51 -10.44
N ILE A 93 -18.57 1.07 -9.38
CA ILE A 93 -18.41 0.59 -8.00
C ILE A 93 -19.28 -0.64 -7.79
N VAL A 94 -18.62 -1.68 -7.29
CA VAL A 94 -19.21 -2.97 -6.98
C VAL A 94 -19.55 -3.03 -5.49
N SER A 95 -18.70 -2.50 -4.61
CA SER A 95 -19.06 -2.35 -3.20
C SER A 95 -18.37 -1.16 -2.56
N GLU A 96 -19.01 -0.59 -1.55
CA GLU A 96 -18.48 0.50 -0.73
C GLU A 96 -18.74 0.19 0.75
N GLN A 97 -17.73 0.41 1.60
CA GLN A 97 -17.84 0.31 3.05
C GLN A 97 -17.12 1.47 3.71
N THR A 98 -17.57 1.83 4.90
CA THR A 98 -16.97 2.87 5.74
C THR A 98 -15.94 2.27 6.68
N VAL A 99 -14.79 2.95 6.82
CA VAL A 99 -13.73 2.59 7.74
C VAL A 99 -13.16 3.77 8.51
N ARG A 100 -12.66 3.48 9.71
CA ARG A 100 -11.99 4.44 10.60
C ARG A 100 -10.92 3.73 11.43
N PRO A 101 -9.98 4.46 12.05
CA PRO A 101 -9.04 3.86 12.97
C PRO A 101 -9.73 3.11 14.12
N ALA A 102 -9.16 1.97 14.51
CA ALA A 102 -9.74 1.10 15.53
C ALA A 102 -9.67 1.68 16.95
N ALA A 103 -8.59 2.41 17.25
CA ALA A 103 -8.37 3.01 18.55
C ALA A 103 -7.57 4.30 18.42
N PHE A 104 -7.71 5.15 19.43
CA PHE A 104 -7.00 6.42 19.55
C PHE A 104 -6.29 6.55 20.90
N ALA A 105 -5.14 7.19 20.87
CA ALA A 105 -4.45 7.75 22.02
C ALA A 105 -4.27 9.26 21.82
N ALA A 106 -3.85 9.97 22.86
CA ALA A 106 -3.52 11.39 22.76
C ALA A 106 -2.14 11.68 23.36
N ILE A 107 -1.37 12.54 22.71
CA ILE A 107 -0.09 13.03 23.25
C ILE A 107 -0.37 13.85 24.52
N ALA A 108 0.17 13.43 25.65
CA ALA A 108 0.09 14.15 26.92
C ALA A 108 1.27 15.13 27.07
N THR A 109 2.50 14.63 26.88
CA THR A 109 3.72 15.47 26.87
C THR A 109 4.33 15.44 25.47
N PRO A 110 4.32 16.56 24.72
CA PRO A 110 4.84 16.59 23.37
C PRO A 110 6.36 16.78 23.33
N ALA A 111 6.96 16.39 22.21
CA ALA A 111 8.33 16.78 21.88
C ALA A 111 8.44 18.29 21.62
N ARG A 112 9.67 18.83 21.64
CA ARG A 112 9.90 20.28 21.44
C ARG A 112 9.38 20.79 20.10
N ASN A 113 9.53 20.00 19.03
CA ASN A 113 8.95 20.32 17.73
C ASN A 113 7.53 19.75 17.60
N ALA A 114 6.62 20.27 18.42
CA ALA A 114 5.21 19.85 18.47
C ALA A 114 4.50 19.93 17.10
N ARG A 115 4.93 20.83 16.20
CA ARG A 115 4.34 20.92 14.85
C ARG A 115 4.63 19.68 14.01
N LYS A 116 5.85 19.13 14.09
CA LYS A 116 6.27 17.90 13.39
C LYS A 116 5.72 16.67 14.11
N TYR A 117 6.00 16.57 15.41
CA TYR A 117 5.77 15.35 16.21
C TYR A 117 4.38 15.27 16.85
N GLY A 118 3.58 16.32 16.76
CA GLY A 118 2.25 16.38 17.36
C GLY A 118 2.25 17.21 18.65
N PRO A 119 1.34 18.19 18.78
CA PRO A 119 1.18 18.97 20.00
C PRO A 119 0.52 18.15 21.13
N ALA A 120 0.51 18.71 22.34
CA ALA A 120 -0.31 18.18 23.42
C ALA A 120 -1.78 18.09 22.98
N GLY A 121 -2.42 16.95 23.24
CA GLY A 121 -3.77 16.63 22.79
C GLY A 121 -3.87 16.12 21.35
N ALA A 122 -2.76 16.02 20.60
CA ALA A 122 -2.78 15.42 19.27
C ALA A 122 -3.23 13.96 19.32
N LEU A 123 -4.18 13.61 18.48
CA LEU A 123 -4.74 12.26 18.40
C LEU A 123 -3.82 11.35 17.60
N LEU A 124 -3.43 10.26 18.24
CA LEU A 124 -2.68 9.18 17.62
C LEU A 124 -3.65 8.06 17.26
N TRP A 125 -3.54 7.48 16.07
CA TRP A 125 -4.27 6.27 15.72
C TRP A 125 -3.41 5.03 15.85
N ARG A 126 -4.06 3.90 16.12
CA ARG A 126 -3.38 2.61 16.24
C ARG A 126 -2.89 2.10 14.88
N GLY A 127 -1.64 1.69 14.84
CA GLY A 127 -0.99 0.98 13.74
C GLY A 127 -0.26 -0.26 14.22
N VAL A 128 0.15 -1.11 13.30
CA VAL A 128 0.87 -2.36 13.58
C VAL A 128 2.00 -2.58 12.60
N SER A 129 3.02 -3.31 13.04
CA SER A 129 4.06 -3.90 12.19
C SER A 129 4.56 -5.21 12.80
N GLU A 130 5.55 -5.85 12.16
CA GLU A 130 6.29 -6.99 12.70
C GLU A 130 6.86 -6.74 14.11
N ALA A 131 7.11 -5.49 14.47
CA ALA A 131 7.66 -5.09 15.76
C ALA A 131 6.58 -4.92 16.86
N GLY A 132 5.30 -5.01 16.51
CA GLY A 132 4.18 -4.84 17.43
C GLY A 132 3.32 -3.61 17.11
N GLU A 133 2.74 -3.05 18.16
CA GLU A 133 1.82 -1.91 18.08
C GLU A 133 2.57 -0.57 17.97
N TRP A 134 1.95 0.36 17.24
CA TRP A 134 2.41 1.72 17.05
C TRP A 134 1.24 2.69 17.22
N TRP A 135 1.55 3.90 17.67
CA TRP A 135 0.61 5.02 17.75
C TRP A 135 1.06 6.09 16.76
N CYS A 136 0.28 6.34 15.72
CA CYS A 136 0.71 7.14 14.59
C CYS A 136 0.02 8.50 14.56
N TRP A 137 0.77 9.52 14.17
CA TRP A 137 0.36 10.91 14.02
C TRP A 137 0.64 11.40 12.62
N ARG A 138 -0.20 12.30 12.12
CA ARG A 138 0.09 13.12 10.93
C ARG A 138 -0.49 14.49 11.16
N ASN A 139 0.29 15.52 10.85
CA ASN A 139 -0.25 16.86 10.75
C ASN A 139 -1.18 16.93 9.55
N ASP A 140 -2.47 17.11 9.76
CA ASP A 140 -3.46 17.12 8.69
C ASP A 140 -4.13 18.46 8.40
N ASP A 141 -3.43 19.56 8.69
CA ASP A 141 -3.88 20.94 8.49
C ASP A 141 -4.34 21.25 7.05
N ASN A 142 -3.80 20.54 6.05
CA ASN A 142 -4.07 20.79 4.62
C ASN A 142 -4.94 19.70 3.95
N PHE A 143 -5.51 18.76 4.70
CA PHE A 143 -6.31 17.67 4.12
C PHE A 143 -7.69 18.15 3.65
N PRO A 144 -8.29 17.60 2.57
CA PRO A 144 -7.77 16.61 1.61
C PRO A 144 -6.93 17.20 0.48
N ASN A 145 -6.70 18.51 0.48
CA ASN A 145 -6.11 19.25 -0.64
C ASN A 145 -4.58 19.12 -0.73
N TRP A 146 -4.02 18.04 -0.18
CA TRP A 146 -2.60 17.79 -0.21
C TRP A 146 -2.13 17.51 -1.64
N ARG A 147 -1.19 18.34 -2.12
CA ARG A 147 -0.38 17.95 -3.28
C ARG A 147 0.56 16.80 -2.93
N TRP A 148 1.06 16.81 -1.70
CA TRP A 148 1.89 15.76 -1.10
C TRP A 148 1.43 15.60 0.36
N PRO A 149 0.95 14.41 0.77
CA PRO A 149 0.61 14.17 2.17
C PRO A 149 1.79 14.49 3.08
N SER A 150 1.51 15.05 4.25
CA SER A 150 2.49 15.20 5.31
C SER A 150 2.94 13.83 5.84
N ASP A 151 4.12 13.83 6.44
CA ASP A 151 4.71 12.61 6.98
C ASP A 151 3.89 12.01 8.13
N ILE A 152 3.96 10.69 8.25
CA ILE A 152 3.37 9.96 9.37
C ILE A 152 4.48 9.65 10.36
N TYR A 153 4.27 10.05 11.61
CA TYR A 153 5.16 9.74 12.73
C TYR A 153 4.52 8.67 13.59
N CYS A 154 5.12 7.48 13.62
CA CYS A 154 4.63 6.36 14.42
C CYS A 154 5.51 6.17 15.65
N TYR A 155 4.88 6.25 16.80
CA TYR A 155 5.47 6.11 18.12
C TYR A 155 5.30 4.68 18.64
N ARG A 156 6.29 4.17 19.36
CA ARG A 156 6.21 2.89 20.06
C ARG A 156 6.71 3.03 21.49
N ASP A 157 5.91 2.51 22.39
CA ASP A 157 6.18 2.28 23.80
C ASP A 157 6.43 0.77 23.93
N ALA A 158 7.69 0.36 24.07
CA ALA A 158 8.07 -1.04 23.99
C ALA A 158 7.94 -1.75 25.35
N ASP A 159 8.05 -1.02 26.45
CA ASP A 159 7.99 -1.54 27.81
C ASP A 159 6.68 -1.20 28.56
N SER A 160 5.77 -0.49 27.91
CA SER A 160 4.44 -0.11 28.40
C SER A 160 4.47 0.80 29.63
N ASP A 161 5.46 1.69 29.72
CA ASP A 161 5.60 2.63 30.83
C ASP A 161 4.82 3.96 30.62
N GLY A 162 4.19 4.13 29.46
CA GLY A 162 3.43 5.33 29.08
C GLY A 162 4.28 6.42 28.41
N ALA A 163 5.56 6.14 28.14
CA ALA A 163 6.46 6.95 27.35
C ALA A 163 6.85 6.23 26.05
N PHE A 164 7.06 6.99 24.99
CA PHE A 164 7.51 6.44 23.73
C PHE A 164 9.04 6.34 23.70
N ASP A 165 9.54 5.13 23.47
CA ASP A 165 10.97 4.85 23.31
C ASP A 165 11.46 5.11 21.88
N LYS A 166 10.55 5.01 20.91
CA LYS A 166 10.91 5.00 19.50
C LYS A 166 9.90 5.77 18.66
N VAL A 167 10.43 6.50 17.67
CA VAL A 167 9.65 7.25 16.69
C VAL A 167 10.16 6.93 15.30
N MET A 168 9.24 6.59 14.40
CA MET A 168 9.53 6.32 13.01
C MET A 168 8.86 7.38 12.13
N GLU A 169 9.61 7.94 11.19
CA GLU A 169 9.10 8.84 10.15
C GLU A 169 8.90 8.06 8.85
N ASN A 170 7.63 7.87 8.47
CA ASN A 170 7.26 7.45 7.14
C ASN A 170 7.16 8.70 6.26
N SER A 171 8.05 8.78 5.27
CA SER A 171 8.08 9.81 4.25
C SER A 171 7.84 9.26 2.85
N GLY A 172 7.15 10.04 2.02
CA GLY A 172 6.98 9.90 0.57
C GLY A 172 6.38 8.58 0.05
N GLU A 173 7.18 7.51 0.03
CA GLU A 173 6.93 6.27 -0.71
C GLU A 173 6.02 5.29 0.04
N GLY A 174 5.82 5.49 1.35
CA GLY A 174 5.03 4.61 2.20
C GLY A 174 3.56 5.00 2.36
N PHE A 175 3.12 6.11 1.77
CA PHE A 175 1.77 6.63 1.94
C PHE A 175 0.76 6.03 0.98
N ILE A 176 -0.47 5.94 1.47
CA ILE A 176 -1.64 5.84 0.62
C ILE A 176 -2.14 7.27 0.39
N PHE A 177 -1.95 7.82 -0.81
CA PHE A 177 -2.06 9.25 -1.11
C PHE A 177 -3.34 9.93 -0.59
N TYR A 178 -4.50 9.31 -0.80
CA TYR A 178 -5.78 9.87 -0.37
C TYR A 178 -6.27 9.35 0.98
N SER A 179 -5.43 8.63 1.71
CA SER A 179 -5.71 8.22 3.08
C SER A 179 -5.05 9.17 4.06
N ARG A 180 -5.79 9.53 5.11
CA ARG A 180 -5.33 10.26 6.29
C ARG A 180 -4.45 9.41 7.19
N TYR A 181 -4.71 8.10 7.27
CA TYR A 181 -4.08 7.24 8.28
C TYR A 181 -3.47 5.94 7.76
N GLN A 182 -3.75 5.51 6.52
CA GLN A 182 -3.16 4.29 5.96
C GLN A 182 -1.73 4.52 5.47
N PHE A 183 -0.91 3.49 5.67
CA PHE A 183 0.48 3.42 5.26
C PHE A 183 0.88 1.97 4.97
N ARG A 184 2.03 1.79 4.31
CA ARG A 184 2.63 0.48 4.00
C ARG A 184 4.05 0.30 4.51
N ASN A 185 4.63 1.35 5.09
CA ASN A 185 5.97 1.35 5.66
C ASN A 185 5.98 2.19 6.94
N LEU A 186 6.89 1.92 7.88
CA LEU A 186 7.17 2.82 9.01
C LEU A 186 8.23 3.87 8.65
N GLY A 187 9.01 3.64 7.59
CA GLY A 187 10.09 4.52 7.17
C GLY A 187 11.33 4.35 8.04
N HIS A 188 11.86 5.46 8.56
CA HIS A 188 13.16 5.49 9.23
C HIS A 188 13.07 6.00 10.68
N ASP A 189 14.05 5.63 11.49
CA ASP A 189 14.11 5.99 12.91
C ASP A 189 14.54 7.45 13.08
N GLU A 190 13.68 8.25 13.71
CA GLU A 190 13.92 9.68 13.96
C GLU A 190 14.95 9.94 15.06
N ARG A 191 15.27 8.93 15.88
CA ARG A 191 16.17 9.04 17.04
C ARG A 191 15.81 10.22 17.95
N LEU A 192 14.50 10.41 18.14
CA LEU A 192 13.96 11.49 18.97
C LEU A 192 14.47 11.33 20.40
N ARG A 193 15.05 12.41 20.95
CA ARG A 193 15.62 12.42 22.32
C ARG A 193 14.66 12.95 23.38
N ASP A 194 13.58 13.58 22.96
CA ASP A 194 12.59 14.14 23.88
C ASP A 194 11.70 12.98 24.38
N ILE A 195 11.37 12.99 25.67
CA ILE A 195 10.42 12.02 26.24
C ILE A 195 9.02 12.49 25.85
N VAL A 196 8.33 11.66 25.06
CA VAL A 196 6.94 11.89 24.65
C VAL A 196 6.06 10.91 25.39
N THR A 197 5.03 11.40 26.09
CA THR A 197 4.07 10.54 26.82
C THR A 197 2.68 10.64 26.24
N TYR A 198 1.84 9.63 26.49
CA TYR A 198 0.51 9.52 25.91
C TYR A 198 -0.53 9.00 26.90
N GLN A 199 -1.79 9.15 26.52
CA GLN A 199 -2.94 8.57 27.22
C GLN A 199 -3.76 7.75 26.22
N THR A 200 -4.05 6.50 26.55
CA THR A 200 -4.92 5.63 25.75
C THR A 200 -6.38 6.06 25.86
N ASP A 201 -7.23 5.46 25.02
CA ASP A 201 -8.69 5.66 25.04
C ASP A 201 -9.13 7.11 24.82
N ALA A 202 -8.30 7.86 24.11
CA ALA A 202 -8.63 9.20 23.67
C ALA A 202 -9.84 9.15 22.73
N ARG A 203 -10.68 10.18 22.78
CA ARG A 203 -11.83 10.29 21.88
C ARG A 203 -11.65 11.49 20.97
N PRO A 204 -11.72 11.32 19.64
CA PRO A 204 -11.74 12.44 18.73
C PRO A 204 -12.94 13.34 19.02
N VAL A 205 -12.72 14.66 19.05
CA VAL A 205 -13.80 15.64 19.14
C VAL A 205 -14.69 15.58 17.90
N ASP A 206 -14.07 15.30 16.75
CA ASP A 206 -14.73 15.07 15.46
C ASP A 206 -14.32 13.69 14.92
N PRO A 207 -15.08 12.62 15.25
CA PRO A 207 -14.79 11.27 14.77
C PRO A 207 -14.94 11.13 13.25
N ASP A 208 -15.83 11.91 12.65
CA ASP A 208 -16.14 11.84 11.21
C ASP A 208 -14.96 12.31 10.35
N ARG A 209 -14.07 13.14 10.92
CA ARG A 209 -12.79 13.50 10.30
C ARG A 209 -11.95 12.30 9.89
N PHE A 210 -12.03 11.19 10.63
CA PHE A 210 -11.23 9.97 10.38
C PHE A 210 -11.99 8.91 9.58
N VAL A 211 -13.14 9.27 9.00
CA VAL A 211 -13.89 8.36 8.15
C VAL A 211 -13.28 8.32 6.75
N GLU A 212 -12.98 7.12 6.28
CA GLU A 212 -12.60 6.81 4.90
C GLU A 212 -13.49 5.71 4.34
N LYS A 213 -13.34 5.43 3.04
CA LYS A 213 -14.06 4.37 2.34
C LYS A 213 -13.11 3.24 1.95
N ILE A 214 -13.61 2.01 1.93
CA ILE A 214 -13.08 0.91 1.13
C ILE A 214 -14.02 0.70 -0.03
N VAL A 215 -13.47 0.69 -1.24
CA VAL A 215 -14.24 0.56 -2.48
C VAL A 215 -13.69 -0.59 -3.30
N VAL A 216 -14.59 -1.44 -3.81
CA VAL A 216 -14.26 -2.40 -4.87
C VAL A 216 -14.82 -1.84 -6.17
N ARG A 217 -13.96 -1.61 -7.14
CA ARG A 217 -14.30 -1.05 -8.45
C ARG A 217 -13.97 -2.06 -9.53
N TYR A 218 -14.86 -2.27 -10.48
CA TYR A 218 -14.61 -3.15 -11.62
C TYR A 218 -13.70 -2.45 -12.65
N ASP A 219 -12.54 -3.03 -12.94
CA ASP A 219 -11.58 -2.52 -13.94
C ASP A 219 -11.72 -3.23 -15.29
N GLY A 220 -12.51 -4.32 -15.38
CA GLY A 220 -12.76 -5.01 -16.64
C GLY A 220 -11.99 -6.32 -16.81
N PRO A 221 -12.13 -6.97 -17.98
CA PRO A 221 -11.33 -8.13 -18.34
C PRO A 221 -9.89 -7.74 -18.66
N ALA A 222 -8.93 -8.44 -18.07
CA ALA A 222 -7.51 -8.33 -18.39
C ALA A 222 -7.06 -9.31 -19.48
N SER A 223 -7.72 -10.47 -19.54
CA SER A 223 -7.46 -11.50 -20.55
C SER A 223 -8.70 -12.38 -20.74
N GLY A 224 -8.74 -13.12 -21.85
CA GLY A 224 -9.75 -14.15 -22.08
C GLY A 224 -9.94 -14.48 -23.56
N ARG A 225 -10.73 -15.53 -23.80
CA ARG A 225 -11.16 -15.95 -25.14
C ARG A 225 -12.61 -15.54 -25.37
N ILE A 226 -12.84 -14.83 -26.47
CA ILE A 226 -14.19 -14.49 -26.93
C ILE A 226 -14.78 -15.67 -27.69
N GLN A 227 -15.95 -16.12 -27.27
CA GLN A 227 -16.74 -17.17 -27.89
C GLN A 227 -17.64 -16.60 -29.00
N ALA A 228 -18.15 -17.46 -29.88
CA ALA A 228 -19.01 -17.04 -30.99
C ALA A 228 -20.32 -16.35 -30.55
N ASP A 229 -20.78 -16.61 -29.32
CA ASP A 229 -21.95 -15.98 -28.70
C ASP A 229 -21.64 -14.61 -28.05
N GLY A 230 -20.40 -14.13 -28.20
CA GLY A 230 -19.94 -12.86 -27.65
C GLY A 230 -19.60 -12.89 -26.16
N ARG A 231 -19.51 -14.07 -25.55
CA ARG A 231 -19.05 -14.22 -24.16
C ARG A 231 -17.54 -14.31 -24.06
N LEU A 232 -16.99 -13.81 -22.96
CA LEU A 232 -15.59 -13.96 -22.59
C LEU A 232 -15.45 -15.14 -21.61
N THR A 233 -14.50 -16.04 -21.89
CA THR A 233 -14.26 -17.31 -21.18
C THR A 233 -12.75 -17.53 -21.01
N ASP A 234 -12.34 -18.46 -20.14
CA ASP A 234 -10.93 -18.83 -19.92
C ASP A 234 -10.01 -17.59 -19.75
N GLY A 235 -10.39 -16.70 -18.83
CA GLY A 235 -9.82 -15.35 -18.71
C GLY A 235 -9.72 -14.86 -17.29
N GLU A 236 -9.37 -13.59 -17.15
CA GLU A 236 -9.21 -12.94 -15.84
C GLU A 236 -9.93 -11.59 -15.83
N LEU A 237 -10.67 -11.33 -14.77
CA LEU A 237 -11.25 -10.01 -14.48
C LEU A 237 -10.49 -9.34 -13.35
N ILE A 238 -10.31 -8.04 -13.48
CA ILE A 238 -9.67 -7.20 -12.46
C ILE A 238 -10.72 -6.34 -11.77
N PHE A 239 -10.62 -6.29 -10.45
CA PHE A 239 -11.25 -5.28 -9.63
C PHE A 239 -10.18 -4.55 -8.82
N ASP A 240 -10.24 -3.24 -8.83
CA ASP A 240 -9.40 -2.40 -7.99
C ASP A 240 -10.02 -2.32 -6.59
N LEU A 241 -9.21 -2.64 -5.58
CA LEU A 241 -9.51 -2.34 -4.19
C LEU A 241 -8.90 -0.98 -3.86
N LEU A 242 -9.75 -0.03 -3.48
CA LEU A 242 -9.36 1.35 -3.25
C LEU A 242 -9.68 1.77 -1.82
N THR A 243 -8.93 2.73 -1.29
CA THR A 243 -9.24 3.41 -0.02
C THR A 243 -8.97 4.90 -0.10
N GLY A 244 -9.67 5.69 0.71
CA GLY A 244 -9.41 7.12 0.87
C GLY A 244 -10.62 7.89 1.41
N ALA A 245 -10.44 9.18 1.66
CA ALA A 245 -11.51 10.06 2.14
C ALA A 245 -12.36 10.67 1.02
N GLY A 246 -12.07 10.32 -0.23
CA GLY A 246 -12.76 10.82 -1.41
C GLY A 246 -14.22 10.36 -1.55
N VAL A 247 -14.92 10.97 -2.51
CA VAL A 247 -16.27 10.55 -2.89
C VAL A 247 -16.14 9.52 -3.99
N ALA A 248 -16.36 8.26 -3.67
CA ALA A 248 -16.39 7.20 -4.66
C ALA A 248 -17.48 7.50 -5.72
N THR A 249 -17.08 7.59 -6.99
CA THR A 249 -17.97 7.88 -8.12
C THR A 249 -18.10 6.67 -9.06
N SER A 250 -19.23 6.62 -9.79
CA SER A 250 -19.53 5.61 -10.80
C SER A 250 -20.18 6.24 -12.04
N PRO A 251 -19.61 6.05 -13.26
CA PRO A 251 -18.29 5.45 -13.50
C PRO A 251 -17.18 6.33 -12.90
N ALA A 252 -15.97 5.77 -12.73
CA ALA A 252 -14.82 6.54 -12.29
C ALA A 252 -14.61 7.80 -13.16
N PRO A 253 -14.07 8.92 -12.60
CA PRO A 253 -13.75 10.09 -13.39
C PRO A 253 -12.77 9.69 -14.47
N THR A 254 -13.01 10.11 -15.72
CA THR A 254 -12.30 9.71 -16.94
C THR A 254 -10.80 9.51 -16.70
N ARG A 255 -10.34 8.26 -16.58
CA ARG A 255 -9.01 7.89 -17.08
C ARG A 255 -9.11 8.19 -18.57
N GLY A 256 -8.31 9.13 -19.06
CA GLY A 256 -8.27 9.47 -20.48
C GLY A 256 -8.26 8.21 -21.33
N ASN A 257 -8.93 8.29 -22.48
CA ASN A 257 -9.07 7.27 -23.52
C ASN A 257 -7.95 6.19 -23.48
N ALA A 258 -8.31 4.90 -23.49
CA ALA A 258 -7.40 3.75 -23.30
C ALA A 258 -6.20 3.68 -24.29
N LEU A 259 -6.16 4.55 -25.30
CA LEU A 259 -5.11 4.67 -26.31
C LEU A 259 -4.10 5.79 -26.01
N VAL A 260 -4.36 6.67 -25.04
CA VAL A 260 -3.45 7.75 -24.64
C VAL A 260 -2.97 7.47 -23.22
N ARG A 261 -1.69 7.11 -23.10
CA ARG A 261 -1.00 6.97 -21.82
C ARG A 261 -0.80 8.37 -21.22
N VAL A 262 -1.85 8.95 -20.67
CA VAL A 262 -1.74 10.12 -19.80
C VAL A 262 -0.97 9.65 -18.56
N ILE A 263 0.09 10.37 -18.20
CA ILE A 263 0.83 10.18 -16.95
C ILE A 263 -0.23 10.04 -15.84
N PRO A 264 -0.29 8.92 -15.10
CA PRO A 264 -1.37 8.68 -14.16
C PRO A 264 -1.29 9.72 -13.05
N GLY A 265 -2.09 10.78 -13.18
CA GLY A 265 -2.62 11.47 -12.02
C GLY A 265 -3.51 10.47 -11.28
N PRO A 266 -3.52 10.47 -9.93
CA PRO A 266 -4.49 9.69 -9.19
C PRO A 266 -5.92 10.00 -9.69
N PRO A 267 -6.86 9.04 -9.70
CA PRO A 267 -8.22 9.32 -10.11
C PRO A 267 -8.83 10.46 -9.29
N ASP A 268 -9.49 11.40 -9.96
CA ASP A 268 -10.10 12.64 -9.42
C ASP A 268 -11.27 12.40 -8.43
N ASP A 269 -11.39 11.20 -7.87
CA ASP A 269 -12.41 10.82 -6.89
C ASP A 269 -11.87 10.74 -5.45
N GLY A 270 -10.56 10.93 -5.25
CA GLY A 270 -9.92 10.91 -3.94
C GLY A 270 -9.77 9.50 -3.35
N LEU A 271 -9.56 8.49 -4.19
CA LEU A 271 -9.29 7.11 -3.79
C LEU A 271 -7.94 6.61 -4.31
N THR A 272 -7.24 5.81 -3.50
CA THR A 272 -5.94 5.22 -3.85
C THR A 272 -6.05 3.70 -3.89
N GLU A 273 -5.47 3.08 -4.92
CA GLU A 273 -5.41 1.61 -5.02
C GLU A 273 -4.56 1.02 -3.89
N ILE A 274 -5.15 0.10 -3.15
CA ILE A 274 -4.51 -0.65 -2.08
C ILE A 274 -4.41 -2.15 -2.38
N GLY A 275 -4.98 -2.62 -3.49
CA GLY A 275 -4.77 -3.96 -4.01
C GLY A 275 -5.56 -4.24 -5.28
N LYS A 276 -5.25 -5.36 -5.93
CA LYS A 276 -6.03 -5.89 -7.06
C LYS A 276 -6.67 -7.21 -6.66
N LEU A 277 -7.93 -7.37 -7.03
CA LEU A 277 -8.71 -8.58 -6.88
C LEU A 277 -8.86 -9.21 -8.26
N ILE A 278 -8.46 -10.47 -8.41
CA ILE A 278 -8.49 -11.17 -9.70
C ILE A 278 -9.50 -12.31 -9.61
N VAL A 279 -10.53 -12.26 -10.46
CA VAL A 279 -11.46 -13.38 -10.64
C VAL A 279 -11.02 -14.17 -11.88
N LYS A 280 -10.72 -15.45 -11.69
CA LYS A 280 -10.43 -16.36 -12.80
C LYS A 280 -11.74 -16.91 -13.37
N LEU A 281 -11.89 -16.81 -14.69
CA LEU A 281 -13.04 -17.31 -15.42
C LEU A 281 -12.76 -18.71 -15.93
N ASP A 282 -13.76 -19.58 -15.81
CA ASP A 282 -13.76 -20.91 -16.40
C ASP A 282 -14.16 -20.89 -17.89
N LYS A 283 -14.22 -22.09 -18.47
CA LYS A 283 -14.63 -22.34 -19.85
C LYS A 283 -16.07 -21.87 -20.17
N ASP A 284 -16.91 -21.71 -19.15
CA ASP A 284 -18.29 -21.28 -19.27
C ASP A 284 -18.44 -19.76 -19.03
N GLY A 285 -17.33 -19.07 -18.74
CA GLY A 285 -17.26 -17.63 -18.50
C GLY A 285 -17.69 -17.22 -17.10
N ARG A 286 -17.72 -18.17 -16.16
CA ARG A 286 -18.08 -17.96 -14.76
C ARG A 286 -16.83 -17.93 -13.89
N GLY A 287 -16.90 -17.23 -12.77
CA GLY A 287 -15.78 -17.15 -11.83
C GLY A 287 -16.22 -16.81 -10.43
N SER A 288 -15.36 -17.12 -9.46
CA SER A 288 -15.52 -16.68 -8.09
C SER A 288 -14.18 -16.30 -7.49
N LEU A 289 -14.21 -15.39 -6.54
CA LEU A 289 -13.06 -14.97 -5.74
C LEU A 289 -13.45 -15.01 -4.27
N SER A 290 -12.53 -15.51 -3.44
CA SER A 290 -12.56 -15.36 -1.99
C SER A 290 -11.22 -14.78 -1.55
N ASP A 291 -11.25 -13.55 -1.04
CA ASP A 291 -10.06 -12.82 -0.59
C ASP A 291 -9.88 -12.93 0.94
N PRO A 292 -8.64 -12.99 1.47
CA PRO A 292 -8.38 -13.07 2.91
C PRO A 292 -9.01 -11.97 3.77
N ARG A 293 -9.38 -10.82 3.18
CA ARG A 293 -10.07 -9.72 3.86
C ARG A 293 -11.57 -9.96 4.06
N GLY A 294 -12.10 -11.08 3.56
CA GLY A 294 -13.52 -11.46 3.63
C GLY A 294 -14.32 -11.13 2.38
N ILE A 295 -13.71 -10.53 1.36
CA ILE A 295 -14.40 -10.14 0.12
C ILE A 295 -14.69 -11.39 -0.71
N VAL A 296 -15.95 -11.57 -1.08
CA VAL A 296 -16.39 -12.64 -1.98
C VAL A 296 -17.17 -12.05 -3.13
N LEU A 297 -16.68 -12.32 -4.35
CA LEU A 297 -17.28 -11.89 -5.60
C LEU A 297 -17.57 -13.10 -6.46
N GLU A 298 -18.72 -13.09 -7.12
CA GLU A 298 -19.08 -14.08 -8.12
C GLU A 298 -19.39 -13.40 -9.45
N VAL A 299 -19.00 -14.05 -10.53
CA VAL A 299 -19.20 -13.61 -11.90
C VAL A 299 -19.99 -14.68 -12.61
N ASP A 300 -21.19 -14.31 -13.08
CA ASP A 300 -22.06 -15.22 -13.81
C ASP A 300 -21.77 -15.19 -15.31
N ARG A 301 -21.36 -14.02 -15.83
CA ARG A 301 -21.14 -13.79 -17.25
C ARG A 301 -20.27 -12.57 -17.50
N VAL A 302 -19.46 -12.64 -18.55
CA VAL A 302 -18.71 -11.50 -19.10
C VAL A 302 -18.99 -11.41 -20.59
N ASN A 303 -19.29 -10.20 -21.07
CA ASN A 303 -19.54 -9.93 -22.49
C ASN A 303 -18.29 -9.34 -23.16
N ALA A 304 -18.21 -9.48 -24.49
CA ALA A 304 -17.09 -9.02 -25.29
C ALA A 304 -16.88 -7.49 -25.26
N ASP A 305 -17.90 -6.72 -24.89
CA ASP A 305 -17.83 -5.29 -24.63
C ASP A 305 -17.16 -4.95 -23.28
N GLY A 306 -16.75 -5.96 -22.51
CA GLY A 306 -15.98 -5.82 -21.26
C GLY A 306 -16.83 -5.72 -20.00
N SER A 307 -18.15 -5.71 -20.14
CA SER A 307 -19.06 -5.59 -19.01
C SER A 307 -19.48 -6.97 -18.50
N ALA A 308 -19.84 -7.06 -17.22
CA ALA A 308 -20.04 -8.33 -16.52
C ALA A 308 -21.32 -8.35 -15.68
N ASP A 309 -21.88 -9.54 -15.49
CA ASP A 309 -22.94 -9.81 -14.52
C ASP A 309 -22.29 -10.33 -13.24
N ILE A 310 -22.30 -9.51 -12.20
CA ILE A 310 -21.54 -9.71 -10.97
C ILE A 310 -22.48 -9.75 -9.78
N ARG A 311 -22.17 -10.62 -8.82
CA ARG A 311 -22.84 -10.72 -7.52
C ARG A 311 -21.83 -10.52 -6.41
N VAL A 312 -22.04 -9.50 -5.57
CA VAL A 312 -21.27 -9.32 -4.34
C VAL A 312 -21.87 -10.17 -3.24
N VAL A 313 -21.12 -11.16 -2.76
CA VAL A 313 -21.58 -12.04 -1.67
C VAL A 313 -21.18 -11.46 -0.32
N SER A 314 -19.97 -10.90 -0.21
CA SER A 314 -19.50 -10.20 0.98
C SER A 314 -18.41 -9.18 0.64
N GLY A 315 -18.29 -8.15 1.50
CA GLY A 315 -17.19 -7.18 1.48
C GLY A 315 -16.13 -7.51 2.52
N VAL A 316 -15.33 -6.51 2.88
CA VAL A 316 -14.38 -6.63 4.00
C VAL A 316 -15.17 -6.92 5.29
N THR A 317 -14.67 -7.85 6.09
CA THR A 317 -15.32 -8.28 7.33
C THR A 317 -15.56 -7.09 8.27
N GLN A 318 -16.77 -7.00 8.83
CA GLN A 318 -17.13 -5.99 9.82
C GLN A 318 -16.27 -6.11 11.09
N GLY A 319 -15.96 -4.98 11.73
CA GLY A 319 -15.20 -4.93 12.98
C GLY A 319 -13.73 -4.61 12.75
N GLU A 320 -12.90 -4.86 13.78
CA GLU A 320 -11.47 -4.59 13.74
C GLU A 320 -10.76 -5.51 12.73
N THR A 321 -9.99 -4.94 11.81
CA THR A 321 -9.30 -5.67 10.74
C THR A 321 -8.06 -4.93 10.22
N LEU A 322 -7.33 -5.61 9.33
CA LEU A 322 -6.17 -5.09 8.58
C LEU A 322 -6.52 -5.06 7.08
N LEU A 323 -6.20 -3.95 6.41
CA LEU A 323 -6.47 -3.79 4.98
C LEU A 323 -5.43 -4.46 4.09
N PHE A 324 -4.23 -4.67 4.61
CA PHE A 324 -3.19 -5.44 3.96
C PHE A 324 -3.06 -6.78 4.69
N PRO A 325 -3.43 -7.89 4.03
CA PRO A 325 -3.33 -9.20 4.64
C PRO A 325 -1.87 -9.52 4.97
N ARG A 326 -1.69 -10.38 5.98
CA ARG A 326 -0.37 -10.90 6.33
C ARG A 326 0.17 -11.66 5.11
N PRO A 327 1.42 -11.40 4.69
CA PRO A 327 1.95 -12.02 3.50
C PRO A 327 2.12 -13.53 3.71
N THR A 328 1.80 -14.29 2.67
CA THR A 328 2.00 -15.74 2.61
C THR A 328 3.18 -16.08 1.70
N ARG A 329 3.58 -17.35 1.65
CA ARG A 329 4.60 -17.82 0.70
C ARG A 329 4.21 -17.47 -0.72
N GLU A 330 2.95 -17.70 -1.06
CA GLU A 330 2.38 -17.45 -2.38
C GLU A 330 2.45 -15.96 -2.72
N THR A 331 2.17 -15.08 -1.75
CA THR A 331 2.32 -13.61 -1.93
C THR A 331 3.75 -13.25 -2.32
N PHE A 332 4.75 -13.77 -1.61
CA PHE A 332 6.16 -13.46 -1.90
C PHE A 332 6.62 -14.07 -3.23
N VAL A 333 6.21 -15.31 -3.54
CA VAL A 333 6.54 -15.95 -4.83
C VAL A 333 5.95 -15.15 -5.98
N ALA A 334 4.69 -14.72 -5.88
CA ALA A 334 4.03 -13.89 -6.89
C ALA A 334 4.76 -12.54 -7.08
N MET A 335 5.14 -11.88 -5.99
CA MET A 335 5.89 -10.61 -6.05
C MET A 335 7.26 -10.78 -6.71
N ILE A 336 8.02 -11.82 -6.35
CA ILE A 336 9.34 -12.08 -6.94
C ILE A 336 9.21 -12.41 -8.43
N GLN A 337 8.21 -13.21 -8.78
CA GLN A 337 7.88 -13.55 -10.18
C GLN A 337 7.58 -12.28 -10.97
N GLU A 338 6.72 -11.39 -10.45
CA GLU A 338 6.38 -10.12 -11.11
C GLU A 338 7.61 -9.21 -11.28
N MET A 339 8.45 -9.09 -10.26
CA MET A 339 9.70 -8.31 -10.35
C MET A 339 10.64 -8.86 -11.43
N ARG A 340 10.73 -10.19 -11.56
CA ARG A 340 11.51 -10.83 -12.61
C ARG A 340 10.94 -10.51 -14.00
N ASP A 341 9.63 -10.66 -14.16
CA ASP A 341 8.95 -10.46 -15.44
C ASP A 341 9.03 -8.99 -15.89
N ARG A 342 8.96 -8.04 -14.95
CA ARG A 342 9.22 -6.62 -15.21
C ARG A 342 10.64 -6.37 -15.68
N ARG A 343 11.65 -6.99 -15.04
CA ARG A 343 13.06 -6.85 -15.44
C ARG A 343 13.31 -7.39 -16.84
N THR A 344 12.79 -8.57 -17.16
CA THR A 344 12.92 -9.17 -18.50
C THR A 344 12.23 -8.32 -19.56
N ASN A 345 11.07 -7.72 -19.24
CA ASN A 345 10.34 -6.85 -20.17
C ASN A 345 10.98 -5.45 -20.33
N SER A 346 11.68 -4.96 -19.31
CA SER A 346 12.44 -3.69 -19.39
C SER A 346 13.82 -3.81 -20.05
N GLY A 347 14.31 -5.03 -20.28
CA GLY A 347 15.65 -5.31 -20.85
C GLY A 347 15.77 -5.13 -22.38
N GLY A 348 14.75 -4.59 -23.05
CA GLY A 348 14.66 -4.46 -24.51
C GLY A 348 15.26 -3.18 -25.14
N SER A 349 16.00 -2.36 -24.39
CA SER A 349 16.80 -1.27 -24.98
C SER A 349 18.02 -1.01 -24.11
N PRO A 350 19.24 -1.34 -24.57
CA PRO A 350 20.45 -0.78 -23.98
C PRO A 350 20.63 0.68 -24.44
N PRO A 351 21.36 1.51 -23.67
CA PRO A 351 21.80 2.83 -24.13
C PRO A 351 22.68 2.76 -25.38
#